data_AF-A0A015JI95-F1
#
_entry.id   AF-A0A015JI95-F1
#
_cell.length_a   1.000
_cell.length_b   1.000
_cell.length_c   1.000
_cell.angle_alpha   90.00
_cell.angle_beta   90.00
_cell.angle_gamma   90.00
#
_symmetry.space_group_name_H-M   'P 1'
#
loop_
_entity.id
_entity.type
_entity.pdbx_description
1 polymer ?
#
loop_
_entity_poly.entity_id
_entity_poly.type
_entity_poly.pdbx_seq_one_letter_code
_entity_poly.pdbx_strand_id
1 'polypeptide(L)'
;MKLKAQLRANYIVNVGGKVFRVDKEILEKRDAPNFFTSFGFGYGWEPSGIPPTPLPLTIPPPILDRDPELFSDILRYLQGYEIGIKDEVHRQNLLKDSRFYHLKGLTEKLLASSMTVNGFSKEESARNEILFRLKDIRPASVLLPENNNNYNNNNNNDDILSEEISTGSTSHIMYKNKEGTVYVLLVEIHNIHLICRYGAPSSPMTATTTPTTNPATPTNASKIQPLLRPVLELVLSDKDIQKLKNIAKSIKASEEIVTTIHSPDTCAFEIDGNKCTLEALSNTDKLSHLMKNDDGNRYLKLYVTRSILRLITNNGKVEMEMLKCEAFSSERGFNCKREFLPDEKRIAL
;
A
#
# COMPACT_ATOMS: atom_id res chain seq x y z
N MET A 1 5.76 -11.30 54.49
CA MET A 1 6.33 -10.27 53.59
C MET A 1 6.23 -10.61 52.10
N LYS A 2 6.49 -11.85 51.65
CA LYS A 2 6.46 -12.23 50.21
C LYS A 2 5.12 -11.98 49.48
N LEU A 3 3.98 -12.18 50.14
CA LEU A 3 2.66 -11.97 49.53
C LEU A 3 2.35 -10.48 49.24
N LYS A 4 2.75 -9.57 50.14
CA LYS A 4 2.64 -8.11 49.94
C LYS A 4 3.59 -7.60 48.84
N ALA A 5 4.72 -8.28 48.62
CA ALA A 5 5.63 -7.96 47.51
C ALA A 5 5.08 -8.46 46.16
N GLN A 6 4.47 -9.66 46.11
CA GLN A 6 3.80 -10.16 44.89
C GLN A 6 2.55 -9.35 44.50
N LEU A 7 1.83 -8.78 45.46
CA LEU A 7 0.73 -7.85 45.19
C LEU A 7 1.20 -6.52 44.58
N ARG A 8 2.46 -6.13 44.81
CA ARG A 8 3.09 -4.91 44.26
C ARG A 8 3.73 -5.12 42.89
N ALA A 9 3.74 -6.34 42.37
CA ALA A 9 4.42 -6.68 41.11
C ALA A 9 3.55 -6.43 39.86
N ASN A 10 2.25 -6.22 40.03
CA ASN A 10 1.28 -6.19 38.94
C ASN A 10 0.45 -4.91 38.98
N TYR A 11 0.31 -4.26 37.82
CA TYR A 11 -0.69 -3.23 37.60
C TYR A 11 -2.04 -3.87 37.30
N ILE A 12 -3.10 -3.27 37.84
CA ILE A 12 -4.48 -3.60 37.46
C ILE A 12 -5.00 -2.42 36.65
N VAL A 13 -5.29 -2.67 35.37
CA VAL A 13 -5.79 -1.65 34.43
C VAL A 13 -7.17 -2.08 33.96
N ASN A 14 -8.14 -1.17 34.00
CA ASN A 14 -9.46 -1.40 33.42
C ASN A 14 -9.54 -0.67 32.07
N VAL A 15 -9.76 -1.42 30.99
CA VAL A 15 -9.85 -0.90 29.62
C VAL A 15 -11.18 -1.32 29.02
N GLY A 16 -12.03 -0.35 28.69
CA GLY A 16 -13.35 -0.59 28.09
C GLY A 16 -14.25 -1.51 28.92
N GLY A 17 -14.07 -1.54 30.24
CA GLY A 17 -14.79 -2.44 31.15
C GLY A 17 -14.12 -3.81 31.38
N LYS A 18 -13.05 -4.16 30.65
CA LYS A 18 -12.28 -5.38 30.87
C LYS A 18 -11.06 -5.10 31.75
N VAL A 19 -10.92 -5.89 32.82
CA VAL A 19 -9.79 -5.77 33.75
C VAL A 19 -8.61 -6.62 33.28
N PHE A 20 -7.45 -5.98 33.16
CA PHE A 20 -6.17 -6.58 32.81
C PHE A 20 -5.25 -6.54 34.03
N ARG A 21 -4.58 -7.66 34.29
CA ARG A 21 -3.49 -7.75 35.25
C ARG A 21 -2.19 -7.85 34.47
N VAL A 22 -1.30 -6.87 34.66
CA VAL A 22 -0.10 -6.72 33.84
C VAL A 22 1.11 -6.59 34.74
N ASP A 23 2.13 -7.42 34.49
CA ASP A 23 3.38 -7.36 35.24
C ASP A 23 4.09 -6.03 34.99
N LYS A 24 4.56 -5.39 36.05
CA LYS A 24 5.23 -4.09 35.99
C LYS A 24 6.42 -4.09 35.04
N GLU A 25 7.18 -5.18 35.05
CA GLU A 25 8.36 -5.36 34.18
C GLU A 25 8.01 -5.28 32.69
N ILE A 26 6.83 -5.78 32.27
CA ILE A 26 6.40 -5.75 30.87
C ILE A 26 6.21 -4.31 30.39
N LEU A 27 5.62 -3.46 31.25
CA LEU A 27 5.34 -2.06 30.92
C LEU A 27 6.59 -1.19 30.97
N GLU A 28 7.62 -1.59 31.71
CA GLU A 28 8.87 -0.84 31.85
C GLU A 28 9.95 -1.26 30.85
N LYS A 29 9.92 -2.52 30.39
CA LYS A 29 10.97 -3.09 29.54
C LYS A 29 10.92 -2.59 28.09
N ARG A 30 9.73 -2.31 27.55
CA ARG A 30 9.53 -1.94 26.15
C ARG A 30 8.76 -0.63 26.04
N ASP A 31 9.22 0.27 25.18
CA ASP A 31 8.59 1.57 24.91
C ASP A 31 8.40 2.47 26.15
N ALA A 32 9.23 2.30 27.18
CA ALA A 32 9.30 3.26 28.27
C ALA A 32 10.07 4.54 27.83
N PRO A 33 9.69 5.72 28.33
CA PRO A 33 8.50 6.00 29.13
C PRO A 33 7.21 5.99 28.29
N ASN A 34 6.19 5.30 28.79
CA ASN A 34 4.84 5.25 28.25
C ASN A 34 3.81 5.72 29.29
N PHE A 35 2.55 5.81 28.87
CA PHE A 35 1.40 6.23 29.71
C PHE A 35 1.38 5.55 31.08
N PHE A 36 1.64 4.24 31.15
CA PHE A 36 1.57 3.47 32.40
C PHE A 36 2.75 3.76 33.33
N THR A 37 3.94 3.97 32.78
CA THR A 37 5.14 4.32 33.55
C THR A 37 5.21 5.79 33.95
N SER A 38 4.64 6.69 33.13
CA SER A 38 4.72 8.15 33.32
C SER A 38 3.66 8.69 34.27
N PHE A 39 2.45 8.13 34.28
CA PHE A 39 1.35 8.60 35.13
C PHE A 39 1.28 7.91 36.50
N GLY A 40 2.29 7.11 36.87
CA GLY A 40 2.38 6.56 38.21
C GLY A 40 1.19 5.68 38.61
N PHE A 41 0.65 4.87 37.68
CA PHE A 41 -0.47 3.94 37.93
C PHE A 41 -0.22 2.88 39.04
N GLY A 42 0.92 2.95 39.72
CA GLY A 42 1.43 1.90 40.63
C GLY A 42 1.05 2.13 42.08
N TYR A 43 0.52 3.30 42.39
CA TYR A 43 -0.09 3.62 43.67
C TYR A 43 -1.31 4.47 43.33
N GLY A 44 -2.47 4.13 43.90
CA GLY A 44 -3.69 4.89 43.67
C GLY A 44 -3.39 6.38 43.71
N TRP A 45 -3.90 7.11 42.71
CA TRP A 45 -4.03 8.56 42.68
C TRP A 45 -3.64 9.22 44.02
N GLU A 46 -2.48 9.86 44.10
CA GLU A 46 -2.17 10.82 45.17
C GLU A 46 -1.45 12.02 44.54
N PRO A 47 -2.16 13.14 44.30
CA PRO A 47 -1.54 14.41 44.00
C PRO A 47 -1.26 15.14 45.32
N SER A 48 -0.24 14.74 46.08
CA SER A 48 0.38 15.59 47.10
C SER A 48 1.47 14.81 47.84
N GLY A 49 2.64 15.41 48.05
CA GLY A 49 3.80 14.83 48.74
C GLY A 49 3.61 14.58 50.25
N ILE A 50 2.56 13.85 50.63
CA ILE A 50 2.29 13.39 51.99
C ILE A 50 2.59 11.87 51.99
N PRO A 51 3.31 11.34 53.00
CA PRO A 51 3.65 9.92 53.04
C PRO A 51 2.38 9.04 53.16
N PRO A 52 2.35 7.85 52.53
CA PRO A 52 1.11 7.14 52.26
C PRO A 52 0.52 6.58 53.53
N THR A 53 -0.70 7.02 53.86
CA THR A 53 -1.57 6.23 54.75
C THR A 53 -2.12 5.05 53.95
N PRO A 54 -2.21 3.85 54.54
CA PRO A 54 -2.72 2.68 53.83
C PRO A 54 -4.23 2.84 53.63
N LEU A 55 -4.63 3.49 52.53
CA LEU A 55 -6.02 3.53 52.11
C LEU A 55 -6.48 2.12 51.74
N PRO A 56 -7.72 1.72 52.10
CA PRO A 56 -8.25 0.42 51.76
C PRO A 56 -8.34 0.26 50.22
N LEU A 57 -8.07 -0.95 49.75
CA LEU A 57 -7.98 -1.43 48.35
C LEU A 57 -9.26 -1.24 47.50
N THR A 58 -10.13 -0.28 47.83
CA THR A 58 -11.53 -0.22 47.40
C THR A 58 -11.82 0.81 46.31
N ILE A 59 -10.82 1.57 45.83
CA ILE A 59 -11.01 2.45 44.68
C ILE A 59 -10.83 1.59 43.42
N PRO A 60 -11.90 1.31 42.63
CA PRO A 60 -11.75 0.57 41.40
C PRO A 60 -10.80 1.32 40.46
N PRO A 61 -9.91 0.62 39.73
CA PRO A 61 -9.01 1.26 38.80
C PRO A 61 -9.82 2.09 37.79
N PRO A 62 -9.39 3.31 37.46
CA PRO A 62 -10.10 4.18 36.53
C PRO A 62 -10.27 3.44 35.20
N ILE A 63 -11.48 3.53 34.64
CA ILE A 63 -11.81 2.89 33.37
C ILE A 63 -11.23 3.74 32.25
N LEU A 64 -10.32 3.15 31.47
CA LEU A 64 -9.84 3.73 30.24
C LEU A 64 -10.87 3.48 29.14
N ASP A 65 -11.41 4.54 28.56
CA ASP A 65 -12.36 4.48 27.44
C ASP A 65 -11.65 4.12 26.13
N ARG A 66 -11.21 2.86 26.03
CA ARG A 66 -10.48 2.27 24.90
C ARG A 66 -10.93 0.83 24.66
N ASP A 67 -10.61 0.31 23.49
CA ASP A 67 -10.99 -1.03 23.08
C ASP A 67 -10.14 -2.09 23.81
N PRO A 68 -10.75 -3.01 24.58
CA PRO A 68 -10.04 -4.07 25.27
C PRO A 68 -9.36 -5.09 24.33
N GLU A 69 -9.88 -5.30 23.12
CA GLU A 69 -9.27 -6.23 22.16
C GLU A 69 -7.94 -5.67 21.62
N LEU A 70 -7.94 -4.40 21.21
CA LEU A 70 -6.72 -3.71 20.77
C LEU A 70 -5.69 -3.63 21.89
N PHE A 71 -6.13 -3.38 23.12
CA PHE A 71 -5.21 -3.37 24.26
C PHE A 71 -4.55 -4.74 24.50
N SER A 72 -5.26 -5.85 24.22
CA SER A 72 -4.66 -7.18 24.28
C SER A 72 -3.52 -7.37 23.26
N ASP A 73 -3.68 -6.85 22.05
CA ASP A 73 -2.63 -6.90 21.03
C ASP A 73 -1.43 -6.01 21.41
N ILE A 74 -1.70 -4.84 22.01
CA ILE A 74 -0.67 -3.94 22.55
C ILE A 74 0.10 -4.63 23.69
N LEU A 75 -0.58 -5.35 24.58
CA LEU A 75 0.08 -6.11 25.65
C LEU A 75 0.99 -7.21 25.10
N ARG A 76 0.55 -7.95 24.08
CA ARG A 76 1.40 -8.94 23.40
C ARG A 76 2.65 -8.29 22.81
N TYR A 77 2.51 -7.10 22.23
CA TYR A 77 3.66 -6.32 21.78
C TYR A 77 4.62 -5.97 22.92
N LEU A 78 4.11 -5.47 24.05
CA LEU A 78 4.95 -5.13 25.20
C LEU A 78 5.66 -6.37 25.78
N GLN A 79 5.02 -7.55 25.71
CA GLN A 79 5.62 -8.84 26.06
C GLN A 79 6.73 -9.31 25.11
N GLY A 80 6.87 -8.68 23.94
CA GLY A 80 7.89 -9.02 22.95
C GLY A 80 7.36 -9.64 21.66
N TYR A 81 6.09 -10.03 21.61
CA TYR A 81 5.49 -10.62 20.41
C TYR A 81 5.30 -9.60 19.29
N GLU A 82 5.19 -10.11 18.07
CA GLU A 82 4.77 -9.31 16.92
C GLU A 82 3.24 -9.18 16.88
N ILE A 83 2.75 -8.01 16.45
CA ILE A 83 1.32 -7.79 16.24
C ILE A 83 0.96 -8.23 14.82
N GLY A 84 -0.01 -9.15 14.72
CA GLY A 84 -0.64 -9.48 13.44
C GLY A 84 -1.65 -8.39 13.06
N ILE A 85 -1.33 -7.62 12.03
CA ILE A 85 -2.27 -6.63 11.49
C ILE A 85 -3.31 -7.38 10.63
N LYS A 86 -4.56 -7.44 11.10
CA LYS A 86 -5.68 -8.09 10.39
C LYS A 86 -6.12 -7.32 9.15
N ASP A 87 -6.39 -6.02 9.30
CA ASP A 87 -6.81 -5.12 8.23
C ASP A 87 -6.34 -3.68 8.49
N GLU A 88 -6.66 -2.76 7.57
CA GLU A 88 -6.25 -1.36 7.72
C GLU A 88 -6.98 -0.63 8.85
N VAL A 89 -8.24 -0.98 9.13
CA VAL A 89 -9.03 -0.38 10.22
C VAL A 89 -8.39 -0.73 11.57
N HIS A 90 -8.06 -2.00 11.75
CA HIS A 90 -7.34 -2.54 12.90
C HIS A 90 -6.00 -1.82 13.10
N ARG A 91 -5.21 -1.66 12.04
CA ARG A 91 -3.94 -0.92 12.15
C ARG A 91 -4.14 0.55 12.52
N GLN A 92 -5.13 1.23 11.93
CA GLN A 92 -5.42 2.62 12.27
C GLN A 92 -5.86 2.76 13.73
N ASN A 93 -6.65 1.83 14.22
CA ASN A 93 -7.08 1.83 15.61
C ASN A 93 -5.91 1.51 16.56
N LEU A 94 -5.04 0.55 16.22
CA LEU A 94 -3.79 0.30 16.95
C LEU A 94 -2.88 1.54 16.97
N LEU A 95 -2.79 2.29 15.87
CA LEU A 95 -1.97 3.51 15.80
C LEU A 95 -2.56 4.65 16.64
N LYS A 96 -3.89 4.74 16.76
CA LYS A 96 -4.55 5.69 17.67
C LYS A 96 -4.26 5.33 19.12
N ASP A 97 -4.40 4.06 19.47
CA ASP A 97 -4.17 3.59 20.84
C ASP A 97 -2.68 3.60 21.21
N SER A 98 -1.78 3.30 20.28
CA SER A 98 -0.32 3.42 20.52
C SER A 98 0.07 4.85 20.85
N ARG A 99 -0.55 5.84 20.21
CA ARG A 99 -0.35 7.27 20.54
C ARG A 99 -0.95 7.64 21.89
N PHE A 100 -2.15 7.14 22.20
CA PHE A 100 -2.81 7.36 23.49
C PHE A 100 -1.95 6.82 24.65
N TYR A 101 -1.42 5.60 24.51
CA TYR A 101 -0.55 4.99 25.51
C TYR A 101 0.90 5.49 25.46
N HIS A 102 1.23 6.45 24.58
CA HIS A 102 2.58 6.97 24.38
C HIS A 102 3.65 5.91 24.05
N LEU A 103 3.24 4.85 23.34
CA LEU A 103 4.12 3.77 22.90
C LEU A 103 4.85 4.20 21.62
N LYS A 104 6.00 4.85 21.80
CA LYS A 104 6.76 5.44 20.68
C LYS A 104 7.26 4.39 19.70
N GLY A 105 7.87 3.30 20.17
CA GLY A 105 8.38 2.24 19.29
C GLY A 105 7.26 1.49 18.58
N LEU A 106 6.10 1.27 19.21
CA LEU A 106 4.94 0.71 18.54
C LEU A 106 4.39 1.67 17.48
N THR A 107 4.26 2.95 17.82
CA THR A 107 3.82 3.99 16.89
C THR A 107 4.76 4.06 15.67
N GLU A 108 6.07 4.07 15.91
CA GLU A 108 7.07 4.03 14.86
C GLU A 108 7.00 2.73 14.07
N LYS A 109 6.85 1.55 14.69
CA LYS A 109 6.70 0.26 13.97
C LYS A 109 5.45 0.24 13.09
N LEU A 110 4.34 0.78 13.58
CA LEU A 110 3.07 0.87 12.84
C LEU A 110 3.13 1.89 11.70
N LEU A 111 3.89 2.98 11.86
CA LEU A 111 4.14 3.98 10.81
C LEU A 111 5.17 3.48 9.79
N ALA A 112 6.27 2.91 10.27
CA ALA A 112 7.36 2.38 9.49
C ALA A 112 7.14 0.90 9.14
N SER A 113 5.88 0.44 9.06
CA SER A 113 5.56 -0.88 8.50
C SER A 113 5.91 -0.86 7.01
N SER A 114 7.21 -0.89 6.76
CA SER A 114 7.86 -1.03 5.49
C SER A 114 8.51 -2.40 5.50
N MET A 115 8.18 -3.20 4.50
CA MET A 115 8.77 -4.52 4.36
C MET A 115 9.89 -4.40 3.34
N THR A 116 11.11 -4.81 3.68
CA THR A 116 12.11 -5.10 2.65
C THR A 116 11.63 -6.31 1.89
N VAL A 117 11.43 -6.17 0.59
CA VAL A 117 10.97 -7.26 -0.27
C VAL A 117 12.07 -7.55 -1.28
N ASN A 118 12.19 -8.81 -1.66
CA ASN A 118 13.01 -9.24 -2.78
C ASN A 118 12.09 -9.98 -3.76
N GLY A 119 12.21 -9.70 -5.05
CA GLY A 119 11.60 -10.53 -6.10
C GLY A 119 10.63 -9.84 -7.05
N PHE A 120 10.47 -8.52 -7.03
CA PHE A 120 9.70 -7.81 -8.07
C PHE A 120 10.57 -7.30 -9.23
N SER A 121 11.89 -7.34 -9.10
CA SER A 121 12.80 -6.99 -10.20
C SER A 121 13.28 -8.23 -10.96
N LYS A 122 13.34 -8.13 -12.30
CA LYS A 122 13.89 -9.18 -13.18
C LYS A 122 15.42 -9.22 -13.18
N GLU A 123 16.07 -8.14 -12.76
CA GLU A 123 17.53 -8.05 -12.75
C GLU A 123 18.10 -8.56 -11.43
N GLU A 124 18.99 -9.56 -11.50
CA GLU A 124 19.75 -10.09 -10.35
C GLU A 124 20.59 -9.01 -9.63
N SER A 125 20.78 -7.83 -10.24
CA SER A 125 21.49 -6.67 -9.69
C SER A 125 20.58 -5.60 -9.05
N ALA A 126 19.26 -5.82 -9.01
CA ALA A 126 18.36 -4.86 -8.41
C ALA A 126 18.47 -4.89 -6.87
N ARG A 127 19.33 -3.99 -6.39
CA ARG A 127 19.32 -3.28 -5.11
C ARG A 127 18.04 -3.53 -4.31
N ASN A 128 18.19 -4.07 -3.10
CA ASN A 128 17.16 -4.29 -2.09
C ASN A 128 15.90 -3.42 -2.31
N GLU A 129 14.72 -4.04 -2.44
CA GLU A 129 13.47 -3.29 -2.59
C GLU A 129 12.88 -2.99 -1.21
N ILE A 130 12.23 -1.84 -1.06
CA ILE A 130 11.50 -1.48 0.15
C ILE A 130 10.07 -1.11 -0.21
N LEU A 131 9.12 -1.81 0.42
CA LEU A 131 7.70 -1.56 0.26
C LEU A 131 7.23 -0.62 1.35
N PHE A 132 6.81 0.59 1.00
CA PHE A 132 6.13 1.51 1.90
C PHE A 132 4.66 1.65 1.52
N ARG A 133 3.84 2.03 2.49
CA ARG A 133 2.54 2.62 2.17
C ARG A 133 2.73 4.07 1.78
N LEU A 134 1.96 4.55 0.82
CA LEU A 134 2.14 5.90 0.25
C LEU A 134 2.21 7.00 1.32
N LYS A 135 1.32 6.97 2.31
CA LYS A 135 1.27 7.96 3.40
C LYS A 135 2.50 7.95 4.32
N ASP A 136 3.14 6.79 4.46
CA ASP A 136 4.25 6.56 5.39
C ASP A 136 5.62 6.92 4.77
N ILE A 137 5.67 7.20 3.46
CA ILE A 137 6.87 7.65 2.76
C ILE A 137 7.27 9.05 3.25
N ARG A 138 8.56 9.24 3.56
CA ARG A 138 9.12 10.56 3.87
C ARG A 138 9.70 11.15 2.57
N PRO A 139 9.12 12.22 1.99
CA PRO A 139 9.61 12.77 0.72
C PRO A 139 11.10 13.16 0.78
N ALA A 140 11.57 13.71 1.90
CA ALA A 140 12.98 14.07 2.09
C ALA A 140 13.97 12.89 2.02
N SER A 141 13.48 11.65 2.10
CA SER A 141 14.29 10.43 1.98
C SER A 141 14.20 9.79 0.59
N VAL A 142 13.45 10.38 -0.34
CA VAL A 142 13.30 9.90 -1.71
C VAL A 142 14.34 10.56 -2.61
N LEU A 143 14.94 9.79 -3.51
CA LEU A 143 15.98 10.26 -4.42
C LEU A 143 15.94 9.53 -5.77
N LEU A 144 16.59 10.12 -6.78
CA LEU A 144 16.85 9.48 -8.06
C LEU A 144 18.29 8.93 -8.08
N PRO A 145 18.55 7.84 -8.81
CA PRO A 145 19.91 7.34 -9.00
C PRO A 145 20.77 8.42 -9.67
N GLU A 146 21.98 8.64 -9.17
CA GLU A 146 22.93 9.56 -9.81
C GLU A 146 23.37 8.99 -11.16
N ASN A 147 23.15 9.76 -12.22
CA ASN A 147 23.54 9.37 -13.57
C ASN A 147 25.06 9.56 -13.71
N ASN A 148 25.86 8.54 -13.39
CA ASN A 148 27.31 8.58 -13.56
C ASN A 148 27.70 8.47 -15.05
N ASN A 149 27.36 9.48 -15.83
CA ASN A 149 27.95 9.70 -17.15
C ASN A 149 29.19 10.59 -16.98
N ASN A 150 30.22 10.06 -16.32
CA ASN A 150 31.56 10.62 -16.34
C ASN A 150 32.52 9.59 -16.94
N TYR A 151 32.25 9.20 -18.19
CA TYR A 151 33.32 8.73 -19.05
C TYR A 151 34.06 9.98 -19.54
N ASN A 152 35.26 10.17 -19.02
CA ASN A 152 36.22 11.18 -19.47
C ASN A 152 36.40 11.11 -20.99
N ASN A 153 35.75 11.99 -21.73
CA ASN A 153 36.19 12.39 -23.07
C ASN A 153 36.88 13.74 -22.93
N ASN A 154 38.13 13.70 -22.44
CA ASN A 154 39.10 14.72 -22.84
C ASN A 154 39.41 14.46 -24.31
N ASN A 155 38.70 15.14 -25.21
CA ASN A 155 39.24 15.53 -26.49
C ASN A 155 38.53 16.80 -26.94
N ASN A 156 39.31 17.88 -26.96
CA ASN A 156 38.96 19.14 -27.58
C ASN A 156 38.52 18.90 -29.03
N ASN A 157 37.41 19.51 -29.44
CA ASN A 157 37.34 20.36 -30.63
C ASN A 157 35.97 21.03 -30.69
N ASP A 158 35.99 22.32 -31.01
CA ASP A 158 34.83 23.18 -31.25
C ASP A 158 34.02 22.66 -32.45
N ASP A 159 32.71 22.53 -32.28
CA ASP A 159 31.76 22.87 -33.35
C ASP A 159 30.34 23.08 -32.80
N ILE A 160 29.74 24.18 -33.25
CA ILE A 160 28.34 24.54 -33.03
C ILE A 160 27.52 23.72 -33.99
N LEU A 161 26.65 22.82 -33.49
CA LEU A 161 25.30 22.55 -33.99
C LEU A 161 24.62 21.50 -33.11
N SER A 162 23.33 21.74 -32.89
CA SER A 162 22.29 20.87 -32.33
C SER A 162 22.57 19.36 -32.34
N GLU A 163 22.53 18.72 -31.17
CA GLU A 163 22.35 17.27 -31.10
C GLU A 163 21.63 16.84 -29.80
N GLU A 164 20.38 16.39 -30.02
CA GLU A 164 19.69 15.30 -29.34
C GLU A 164 19.58 15.31 -27.81
N ILE A 165 18.41 15.77 -27.34
CA ILE A 165 17.78 15.29 -26.11
C ILE A 165 17.76 13.76 -26.20
N SER A 166 18.63 13.10 -25.45
CA SER A 166 18.58 11.67 -25.22
C SER A 166 17.14 11.27 -24.91
N THR A 167 16.55 10.52 -25.84
CA THR A 167 15.21 9.99 -25.75
C THR A 167 15.14 9.00 -24.59
N GLY A 168 14.31 9.31 -23.58
CA GLY A 168 13.72 8.32 -22.65
C GLY A 168 14.61 7.78 -21.53
N SER A 169 15.12 8.63 -20.63
CA SER A 169 15.70 8.14 -19.37
C SER A 169 14.60 7.80 -18.36
N THR A 170 14.08 6.58 -18.42
CA THR A 170 13.24 6.04 -17.35
C THR A 170 14.12 5.67 -16.16
N SER A 171 13.87 6.26 -15.00
CA SER A 171 14.66 6.02 -13.78
C SER A 171 13.77 5.53 -12.64
N HIS A 172 14.23 4.52 -11.89
CA HIS A 172 13.54 4.07 -10.68
C HIS A 172 13.67 5.11 -9.57
N ILE A 173 12.57 5.37 -8.86
CA ILE A 173 12.62 6.20 -7.66
C ILE A 173 13.14 5.35 -6.50
N MET A 174 14.09 5.90 -5.74
CA MET A 174 14.80 5.23 -4.67
C MET A 174 14.47 5.83 -3.31
N TYR A 175 14.68 5.08 -2.24
CA TYR A 175 14.50 5.53 -0.86
C TYR A 175 15.75 5.28 -0.02
N LYS A 176 16.23 6.31 0.68
CA LYS A 176 17.35 6.25 1.60
C LYS A 176 16.86 6.15 3.04
N ASN A 177 17.20 5.06 3.74
CA ASN A 177 16.88 4.91 5.15
C ASN A 177 17.75 5.83 6.04
N LYS A 178 17.51 5.83 7.36
CA LYS A 178 18.30 6.65 8.31
C LYS A 178 19.77 6.21 8.41
N GLU A 179 20.07 4.95 8.10
CA GLU A 179 21.40 4.35 8.13
C GLU A 179 22.21 4.66 6.86
N GLY A 180 21.55 5.20 5.82
CA GLY A 180 22.17 5.57 4.55
C GLY A 180 22.02 4.54 3.45
N THR A 181 21.44 3.38 3.72
CA THR A 181 21.15 2.34 2.73
C THR A 181 20.06 2.79 1.76
N VAL A 182 20.29 2.54 0.47
CA VAL A 182 19.39 2.94 -0.63
C VAL A 182 18.66 1.72 -1.15
N TYR A 183 17.34 1.85 -1.30
CA TYR A 183 16.43 0.82 -1.75
C TYR A 183 15.62 1.29 -2.96
N VAL A 184 15.17 0.36 -3.80
CA VAL A 184 14.13 0.67 -4.80
C VAL A 184 12.80 0.89 -4.06
N LEU A 185 12.13 2.01 -4.32
CA LEU A 185 10.90 2.36 -3.63
C LEU A 185 9.69 1.69 -4.29
N LEU A 186 9.07 0.77 -3.55
CA LEU A 186 7.77 0.21 -3.87
C LEU A 186 6.69 0.82 -2.97
N VAL A 187 5.49 0.97 -3.53
CA VAL A 187 4.37 1.62 -2.86
C VAL A 187 3.16 0.70 -2.81
N GLU A 188 2.68 0.45 -1.61
CA GLU A 188 1.45 -0.28 -1.35
C GLU A 188 0.28 0.69 -1.20
N ILE A 189 -0.76 0.50 -2.01
CA ILE A 189 -2.01 1.26 -1.96
C ILE A 189 -3.19 0.31 -1.75
N HIS A 190 -4.20 0.76 -1.01
CA HIS A 190 -5.37 -0.03 -0.64
C HIS A 190 -6.64 0.76 -0.92
N ASN A 191 -7.75 0.03 -1.11
CA ASN A 191 -9.11 0.57 -1.20
C ASN A 191 -9.27 1.66 -2.27
N ILE A 192 -8.71 1.42 -3.45
CA ILE A 192 -8.80 2.32 -4.61
C ILE A 192 -9.62 1.67 -5.72
N HIS A 193 -9.97 2.46 -6.74
CA HIS A 193 -10.55 1.90 -7.95
C HIS A 193 -9.52 1.83 -9.08
N LEU A 194 -9.58 0.76 -9.85
CA LEU A 194 -8.87 0.60 -11.10
C LEU A 194 -9.89 0.61 -12.24
N ILE A 195 -9.72 1.53 -13.18
CA ILE A 195 -10.55 1.64 -14.39
C ILE A 195 -9.75 1.07 -15.55
N CYS A 196 -10.25 0.00 -16.16
CA CYS A 196 -9.71 -0.55 -17.39
C CYS A 196 -10.54 -0.02 -18.56
N ARG A 197 -9.99 0.88 -19.38
CA ARG A 197 -10.67 1.41 -20.58
C ARG A 197 -10.28 0.62 -21.82
N TYR A 198 -11.27 0.36 -22.67
CA TYR A 198 -11.09 -0.31 -23.94
C TYR A 198 -11.44 0.69 -25.03
N GLY A 199 -10.49 0.97 -25.92
CA GLY A 199 -10.76 1.81 -27.09
C GLY A 199 -11.88 1.20 -27.93
N ALA A 200 -12.67 2.04 -28.60
CA ALA A 200 -13.56 1.57 -29.64
C ALA A 200 -12.75 0.78 -30.68
N PRO A 201 -13.25 -0.35 -31.23
CA PRO A 201 -12.66 -0.93 -32.41
C PRO A 201 -12.73 0.13 -33.50
N SER A 202 -11.59 0.72 -33.86
CA SER A 202 -11.54 1.64 -34.98
C SER A 202 -12.08 0.92 -36.21
N SER A 203 -13.08 1.51 -36.86
CA SER A 203 -13.54 1.07 -38.18
C SER A 203 -12.32 0.89 -39.09
N PRO A 204 -12.27 -0.17 -39.92
CA PRO A 204 -11.13 -0.38 -40.78
C PRO A 204 -10.95 0.84 -41.69
N MET A 205 -9.79 1.48 -41.59
CA MET A 205 -9.36 2.50 -42.54
C MET A 205 -9.52 1.91 -43.94
N THR A 206 -10.20 2.68 -44.78
CA THR A 206 -10.46 2.43 -46.20
C THR A 206 -9.16 2.01 -46.89
N ALA A 207 -9.03 0.72 -47.19
CA ALA A 207 -8.03 0.23 -48.12
C ALA A 207 -8.46 0.65 -49.52
N THR A 208 -7.86 1.72 -50.04
CA THR A 208 -7.88 2.01 -51.46
C THR A 208 -6.99 0.98 -52.15
N THR A 209 -7.57 -0.13 -52.59
CA THR A 209 -6.93 -1.03 -53.57
C THR A 209 -7.90 -1.31 -54.70
N THR A 210 -7.42 -1.01 -55.90
CA THR A 210 -8.01 -1.25 -57.22
C THR A 210 -8.43 -2.71 -57.43
N PRO A 211 -9.41 -2.98 -58.32
CA PRO A 211 -9.91 -4.33 -58.53
C PRO A 211 -9.04 -5.06 -59.56
N THR A 212 -8.51 -6.22 -59.20
CA THR A 212 -8.13 -7.25 -60.18
C THR A 212 -8.73 -8.59 -59.76
N THR A 213 -9.49 -9.12 -60.69
CA THR A 213 -10.29 -10.35 -60.68
C THR A 213 -9.48 -11.61 -60.42
N ASN A 214 -9.97 -12.48 -59.53
CA ASN A 214 -10.28 -13.89 -59.85
C ASN A 214 -10.94 -14.63 -58.65
N PRO A 215 -11.86 -15.58 -58.88
CA PRO A 215 -12.57 -16.31 -57.82
C PRO A 215 -12.00 -17.72 -57.59
N ALA A 216 -11.87 -18.16 -56.33
CA ALA A 216 -12.23 -19.51 -55.86
C ALA A 216 -11.83 -19.79 -54.39
N THR A 217 -12.74 -20.49 -53.71
CA THR A 217 -12.62 -21.36 -52.51
C THR A 217 -12.77 -20.71 -51.11
N PRO A 218 -13.75 -21.14 -50.28
CA PRO A 218 -13.92 -20.66 -48.92
C PRO A 218 -13.18 -21.58 -47.93
N THR A 219 -12.10 -21.08 -47.31
CA THR A 219 -11.49 -21.74 -46.17
C THR A 219 -11.91 -21.00 -44.90
N ASN A 220 -12.62 -21.67 -44.01
CA ASN A 220 -13.01 -21.20 -42.68
C ASN A 220 -11.76 -20.83 -41.85
N ALA A 221 -11.31 -19.59 -41.96
CA ALA A 221 -10.41 -18.98 -40.99
C ALA A 221 -11.27 -18.30 -39.93
N SER A 222 -11.30 -18.86 -38.72
CA SER A 222 -11.79 -18.17 -37.53
C SER A 222 -11.12 -16.80 -37.44
N LYS A 223 -11.88 -15.72 -37.63
CA LYS A 223 -11.42 -14.35 -37.39
C LYS A 223 -10.96 -14.24 -35.94
N ILE A 224 -9.66 -14.35 -35.70
CA ILE A 224 -9.05 -13.97 -34.43
C ILE A 224 -9.15 -12.45 -34.36
N GLN A 225 -10.13 -11.93 -33.61
CA GLN A 225 -10.22 -10.50 -33.33
C GLN A 225 -8.96 -10.07 -32.54
N PRO A 226 -8.37 -8.90 -32.85
CA PRO A 226 -7.23 -8.41 -32.10
C PRO A 226 -7.64 -8.15 -30.64
N LEU A 227 -6.90 -8.74 -29.70
CA LEU A 227 -7.05 -8.49 -28.26
C LEU A 227 -6.77 -7.01 -28.00
N LEU A 228 -7.79 -6.22 -27.68
CA LEU A 228 -7.62 -4.82 -27.26
C LEU A 228 -6.94 -4.80 -25.89
N ARG A 229 -5.69 -4.35 -25.84
CA ARG A 229 -5.01 -4.12 -24.56
C ARG A 229 -5.71 -2.97 -23.82
N PRO A 230 -6.22 -3.18 -22.60
CA PRO A 230 -6.88 -2.12 -21.85
C PRO A 230 -5.88 -1.07 -21.38
N VAL A 231 -6.31 0.19 -21.40
CA VAL A 231 -5.62 1.28 -20.71
C VAL A 231 -6.05 1.24 -19.24
N LEU A 232 -5.10 1.08 -18.33
CA LEU A 232 -5.35 0.97 -16.90
C LEU A 232 -5.19 2.34 -16.24
N GLU A 233 -6.19 2.82 -15.52
CA GLU A 233 -6.14 4.07 -14.75
C GLU A 233 -6.47 3.84 -13.28
N LEU A 234 -5.61 4.34 -12.39
CA LEU A 234 -5.86 4.33 -10.95
C LEU A 234 -6.63 5.59 -10.52
N VAL A 235 -7.72 5.37 -9.79
CA VAL A 235 -8.46 6.45 -9.12
C VAL A 235 -7.90 6.59 -7.71
N LEU A 236 -7.02 7.57 -7.53
CA LEU A 236 -6.38 7.90 -6.25
C LEU A 236 -7.15 8.99 -5.50
N SER A 237 -7.04 9.01 -4.17
CA SER A 237 -7.62 10.09 -3.37
C SER A 237 -6.81 11.39 -3.49
N ASP A 238 -7.42 12.54 -3.23
CA ASP A 238 -6.72 13.84 -3.23
C ASP A 238 -5.51 13.82 -2.28
N LYS A 239 -5.63 13.14 -1.14
CA LYS A 239 -4.54 13.00 -0.17
C LYS A 239 -3.36 12.21 -0.73
N ASP A 240 -3.65 11.14 -1.47
CA ASP A 240 -2.63 10.31 -2.12
C ASP A 240 -1.94 11.07 -3.26
N ILE A 241 -2.71 11.79 -4.08
CA ILE A 241 -2.18 12.64 -5.16
C ILE A 241 -1.26 13.73 -4.57
N GLN A 242 -1.69 14.42 -3.51
CA GLN A 242 -0.86 15.43 -2.84
C GLN A 242 0.43 14.81 -2.28
N LYS A 243 0.37 13.58 -1.76
CA LYS A 243 1.56 12.87 -1.29
C LYS A 243 2.53 12.56 -2.43
N LEU A 244 2.02 12.09 -3.58
CA LEU A 244 2.83 11.84 -4.79
C LEU A 244 3.46 13.14 -5.32
N LYS A 245 2.71 14.25 -5.32
CA LYS A 245 3.27 15.58 -5.68
C LYS A 245 4.39 16.01 -4.76
N ASN A 246 4.27 15.78 -3.46
CA ASN A 246 5.34 16.08 -2.50
C ASN A 246 6.58 15.21 -2.75
N ILE A 247 6.41 13.96 -3.16
CA ILE A 247 7.51 13.07 -3.58
C ILE A 247 8.14 13.58 -4.88
N ALA A 248 7.33 13.98 -5.87
CA ALA A 248 7.82 14.56 -7.12
C ALA A 248 8.67 15.82 -6.86
N LYS A 249 8.19 16.71 -5.98
CA LYS A 249 8.93 17.91 -5.53
C LYS A 249 10.28 17.56 -4.91
N SER A 250 10.35 16.56 -4.04
CA SER A 250 11.61 16.21 -3.37
C SER A 250 12.68 15.70 -4.32
N ILE A 251 12.26 15.09 -5.44
CA ILE A 251 13.17 14.64 -6.52
C ILE A 251 13.30 15.63 -7.68
N LYS A 252 12.75 16.85 -7.55
CA LYS A 252 12.74 17.89 -8.60
C LYS A 252 12.09 17.43 -9.92
N ALA A 253 11.14 16.52 -9.84
CA ALA A 253 10.29 16.09 -10.96
C ALA A 253 9.07 17.01 -11.13
N SER A 254 8.40 16.88 -12.27
CA SER A 254 7.10 17.50 -12.55
C SER A 254 6.06 17.06 -11.52
N GLU A 255 5.22 18.00 -11.09
CA GLU A 255 4.07 17.72 -10.20
C GLU A 255 2.89 17.07 -10.94
N GLU A 256 3.00 16.87 -12.24
CA GLU A 256 2.03 16.12 -13.04
C GLU A 256 2.20 14.62 -12.74
N ILE A 257 1.19 14.04 -12.07
CA ILE A 257 1.17 12.62 -11.71
C ILE A 257 0.37 11.87 -12.77
N VAL A 258 1.02 10.92 -13.43
CA VAL A 258 0.36 10.08 -14.43
C VAL A 258 -0.39 8.95 -13.71
N THR A 259 -1.72 8.98 -13.75
CA THR A 259 -2.59 7.95 -13.14
C THR A 259 -2.84 6.76 -14.05
N THR A 260 -2.54 6.91 -15.34
CA THR A 260 -2.45 5.80 -16.28
C THR A 260 -1.24 4.95 -15.92
N ILE A 261 -1.47 3.67 -15.64
CA ILE A 261 -0.44 2.78 -15.16
C ILE A 261 -0.02 1.78 -16.23
N HIS A 262 1.28 1.51 -16.25
CA HIS A 262 1.83 0.41 -17.03
C HIS A 262 1.79 -0.86 -16.17
N SER A 263 1.39 -1.98 -16.77
CA SER A 263 1.45 -3.29 -16.13
C SER A 263 2.35 -4.19 -16.97
N PRO A 264 3.47 -4.70 -16.45
CA PRO A 264 4.26 -5.69 -17.13
C PRO A 264 3.49 -7.01 -17.22
N ASP A 265 3.88 -7.87 -18.15
CA ASP A 265 3.26 -9.20 -18.32
C ASP A 265 3.45 -10.09 -17.07
N THR A 266 4.43 -9.76 -16.23
CA THR A 266 4.70 -10.43 -14.95
C THR A 266 3.85 -9.92 -13.78
N CYS A 267 2.95 -8.96 -14.01
CA CYS A 267 2.09 -8.45 -12.95
C CYS A 267 1.15 -9.55 -12.44
N ALA A 268 1.15 -9.74 -11.11
CA ALA A 268 0.28 -10.71 -10.47
C ALA A 268 -1.10 -10.07 -10.22
N PHE A 269 -2.07 -10.35 -11.10
CA PHE A 269 -3.46 -9.99 -10.87
C PHE A 269 -4.22 -11.12 -10.18
N GLU A 270 -5.00 -10.75 -9.17
CA GLU A 270 -6.00 -11.60 -8.53
C GLU A 270 -7.33 -10.85 -8.51
N ILE A 271 -8.32 -11.37 -9.24
CA ILE A 271 -9.65 -10.77 -9.35
C ILE A 271 -10.68 -11.76 -8.85
N ASP A 272 -11.49 -11.34 -7.87
CA ASP A 272 -12.50 -12.18 -7.19
C ASP A 272 -11.89 -13.48 -6.59
N GLY A 273 -10.60 -13.44 -6.23
CA GLY A 273 -9.85 -14.58 -5.71
C GLY A 273 -9.27 -15.51 -6.77
N ASN A 274 -9.44 -15.20 -8.06
CA ASN A 274 -8.85 -15.96 -9.16
C ASN A 274 -7.62 -15.24 -9.70
N LYS A 275 -6.52 -15.99 -9.85
CA LYS A 275 -5.30 -15.48 -10.50
C LYS A 275 -5.57 -15.30 -12.00
N CYS A 276 -5.27 -14.13 -12.53
CA CYS A 276 -5.47 -13.81 -13.94
C CYS A 276 -4.28 -13.03 -14.51
N THR A 277 -4.17 -13.01 -15.83
CA THR A 277 -3.19 -12.21 -16.57
C THR A 277 -3.85 -10.95 -17.14
N LEU A 278 -3.04 -9.99 -17.60
CA LEU A 278 -3.55 -8.82 -18.33
C LEU A 278 -4.30 -9.22 -19.61
N GLU A 279 -3.95 -10.34 -20.22
CA GLU A 279 -4.66 -10.90 -21.39
C GLU A 279 -6.09 -11.32 -21.04
N ALA A 280 -6.32 -11.87 -19.84
CA ALA A 280 -7.67 -12.21 -19.37
C ALA A 280 -8.55 -10.96 -19.27
N LEU A 281 -7.96 -9.83 -18.83
CA LEU A 281 -8.62 -8.52 -18.83
C LEU A 281 -8.88 -7.97 -20.24
N SER A 282 -8.18 -8.46 -21.26
CA SER A 282 -8.31 -7.99 -22.64
C SER A 282 -9.44 -8.69 -23.40
N ASN A 283 -10.00 -9.78 -22.85
CA ASN A 283 -11.13 -10.51 -23.45
C ASN A 283 -12.48 -9.83 -23.14
N THR A 284 -12.82 -8.82 -23.94
CA THR A 284 -14.05 -8.02 -23.73
C THR A 284 -15.35 -8.81 -23.88
N ASP A 285 -15.36 -9.91 -24.63
CA ASP A 285 -16.56 -10.73 -24.84
C ASP A 285 -16.97 -11.45 -23.55
N LYS A 286 -16.00 -12.07 -22.88
CA LYS A 286 -16.22 -12.74 -21.58
C LYS A 286 -16.59 -11.74 -20.48
N LEU A 287 -16.01 -10.53 -20.53
CA LEU A 287 -16.21 -9.49 -19.53
C LEU A 287 -17.42 -8.59 -19.81
N SER A 288 -18.09 -8.75 -20.95
CA SER A 288 -19.17 -7.87 -21.43
C SER A 288 -20.24 -7.57 -20.37
N HIS A 289 -20.62 -8.55 -19.55
CA HIS A 289 -21.60 -8.43 -18.47
C HIS A 289 -21.15 -7.58 -17.27
N LEU A 290 -19.84 -7.34 -17.12
CA LEU A 290 -19.24 -6.51 -16.07
C LEU A 290 -18.84 -5.12 -16.58
N MET A 291 -18.83 -4.94 -17.91
CA MET A 291 -18.45 -3.68 -18.53
C MET A 291 -19.54 -2.63 -18.34
N LYS A 292 -19.09 -1.40 -18.15
CA LYS A 292 -19.92 -0.20 -18.14
C LYS A 292 -19.65 0.59 -19.43
N ASN A 293 -20.64 1.37 -19.84
CA ASN A 293 -20.55 2.26 -20.99
C ASN A 293 -20.59 3.71 -20.52
N ASP A 294 -19.71 4.53 -21.06
CA ASP A 294 -19.73 5.98 -20.91
C ASP A 294 -19.40 6.59 -22.27
N ASP A 295 -20.33 7.35 -22.86
CA ASP A 295 -20.18 7.99 -24.18
C ASP A 295 -19.62 7.09 -25.31
N GLY A 296 -20.04 5.83 -25.34
CA GLY A 296 -19.60 4.84 -26.34
C GLY A 296 -18.29 4.13 -26.01
N ASN A 297 -17.60 4.51 -24.93
CA ASN A 297 -16.41 3.82 -24.44
C ASN A 297 -16.79 2.76 -23.39
N ARG A 298 -16.36 1.52 -23.65
CA ARG A 298 -16.49 0.41 -22.70
C ARG A 298 -15.38 0.47 -21.67
N TYR A 299 -15.71 0.32 -20.40
CA TYR A 299 -14.73 0.22 -19.32
C TYR A 299 -15.14 -0.79 -18.25
N LEU A 300 -14.15 -1.35 -17.57
CA LEU A 300 -14.32 -2.19 -16.39
C LEU A 300 -13.85 -1.39 -15.16
N LYS A 301 -14.66 -1.36 -14.10
CA LYS A 301 -14.31 -0.71 -12.84
C LYS A 301 -14.09 -1.77 -11.77
N LEU A 302 -12.84 -1.95 -11.35
CA LEU A 302 -12.44 -2.88 -10.31
C LEU A 302 -12.27 -2.16 -8.97
N TYR A 303 -12.62 -2.83 -7.88
CA TYR A 303 -12.32 -2.39 -6.53
C TYR A 303 -11.05 -3.07 -6.04
N VAL A 304 -9.96 -2.31 -5.95
CA VAL A 304 -8.64 -2.81 -5.57
C VAL A 304 -8.52 -2.76 -4.05
N THR A 305 -8.44 -3.93 -3.42
CA THR A 305 -8.17 -4.03 -1.98
C THR A 305 -6.71 -3.80 -1.66
N ARG A 306 -5.82 -4.23 -2.56
CA ARG A 306 -4.38 -4.10 -2.39
C ARG A 306 -3.68 -4.04 -3.74
N SER A 307 -2.79 -3.07 -3.92
CA SER A 307 -1.89 -2.98 -5.07
C SER A 307 -0.49 -2.61 -4.65
N ILE A 308 0.50 -3.24 -5.27
CA ILE A 308 1.91 -2.89 -5.14
C ILE A 308 2.36 -2.25 -6.44
N LEU A 309 2.85 -1.01 -6.32
CA LEU A 309 3.29 -0.18 -7.44
C LEU A 309 4.78 0.10 -7.30
N ARG A 310 5.50 0.14 -8.41
CA ARG A 310 6.84 0.73 -8.50
C ARG A 310 6.69 2.16 -9.01
N LEU A 311 7.36 3.10 -8.33
CA LEU A 311 7.41 4.49 -8.80
C LEU A 311 8.60 4.68 -9.71
N ILE A 312 8.37 5.25 -10.88
CA ILE A 312 9.40 5.57 -11.86
C ILE A 312 9.25 7.03 -12.30
N THR A 313 10.35 7.63 -12.74
CA THR A 313 10.32 8.91 -13.44
C THR A 313 10.61 8.68 -14.91
N ASN A 314 9.75 9.20 -15.78
CA ASN A 314 9.90 9.16 -17.22
C ASN A 314 9.76 10.59 -17.76
N ASN A 315 10.80 11.10 -18.43
CA ASN A 315 10.87 12.48 -18.92
C ASN A 315 10.50 13.53 -17.84
N GLY A 316 10.91 13.27 -16.59
CA GLY A 316 10.63 14.14 -15.45
C GLY A 316 9.21 14.05 -14.89
N LYS A 317 8.31 13.24 -15.43
CA LYS A 317 6.99 12.96 -14.83
C LYS A 317 7.05 11.70 -13.96
N VAL A 318 6.27 11.68 -12.88
CA VAL A 318 6.15 10.49 -12.03
C VAL A 318 5.09 9.58 -12.64
N GLU A 319 5.53 8.38 -13.01
CA GLU A 319 4.70 7.29 -13.52
C GLU A 319 4.71 6.12 -12.51
N MET A 320 3.72 5.25 -12.65
CA MET A 320 3.53 4.10 -11.78
C MET A 320 3.45 2.82 -12.61
N GLU A 321 4.24 1.83 -12.22
CA GLU A 321 4.19 0.48 -12.77
C GLU A 321 3.52 -0.45 -11.75
N MET A 322 2.48 -1.18 -12.15
CA MET A 322 1.75 -2.09 -11.27
C MET A 322 2.39 -3.47 -11.26
N LEU A 323 2.86 -3.91 -10.09
CA LEU A 323 3.56 -5.19 -9.93
C LEU A 323 2.64 -6.30 -9.39
N LYS A 324 1.66 -5.93 -8.57
CA LYS A 324 0.66 -6.83 -8.01
C LYS A 324 -0.65 -6.08 -7.80
N CYS A 325 -1.77 -6.71 -8.09
CA CYS A 325 -3.10 -6.15 -7.90
C CYS A 325 -4.08 -7.23 -7.41
N GLU A 326 -4.66 -7.02 -6.24
CA GLU A 326 -5.75 -7.80 -5.68
C GLU A 326 -7.02 -6.94 -5.74
N ALA A 327 -8.02 -7.41 -6.48
CA ALA A 327 -9.22 -6.64 -6.76
C ALA A 327 -10.49 -7.49 -6.83
N PHE A 328 -11.63 -6.80 -6.81
CA PHE A 328 -12.95 -7.37 -7.01
C PHE A 328 -13.63 -6.73 -8.20
N SER A 329 -14.31 -7.53 -9.01
CA SER A 329 -15.01 -7.06 -10.21
C SER A 329 -16.26 -6.25 -9.89
N SER A 330 -16.82 -6.45 -8.69
CA SER A 330 -18.05 -5.81 -8.24
C SER A 330 -18.23 -5.92 -6.73
N GLU A 331 -19.16 -5.13 -6.17
CA GLU A 331 -19.64 -5.33 -4.80
C GLU A 331 -20.21 -6.73 -4.58
N ARG A 332 -20.79 -7.35 -5.63
CA ARG A 332 -21.25 -8.73 -5.61
C ARG A 332 -20.08 -9.70 -5.43
N GLY A 333 -19.01 -9.55 -6.21
CA GLY A 333 -17.78 -10.36 -6.09
C GLY A 333 -17.13 -10.23 -4.71
N PHE A 334 -17.10 -9.00 -4.17
CA PHE A 334 -16.64 -8.74 -2.80
C PHE A 334 -17.52 -9.40 -1.73
N ASN A 335 -18.84 -9.33 -1.89
CA ASN A 335 -19.80 -9.93 -0.95
C ASN A 335 -19.81 -11.47 -1.00
N CYS A 336 -19.57 -12.09 -2.16
CA CYS A 336 -19.49 -13.55 -2.31
C CYS A 336 -18.34 -14.18 -1.51
N LYS A 337 -17.29 -13.41 -1.17
CA LYS A 337 -16.19 -13.86 -0.29
C LYS A 337 -16.45 -13.61 1.19
N ARG A 338 -17.55 -12.94 1.57
CA ARG A 338 -17.96 -12.80 2.98
C ARG A 338 -18.66 -14.07 3.43
N GLU A 339 -17.89 -15.07 3.86
CA GLU A 339 -18.35 -16.34 4.43
C GLU A 339 -19.28 -16.21 5.66
N PHE A 340 -19.55 -14.99 6.14
CA PHE A 340 -20.44 -14.69 7.26
C PHE A 340 -21.80 -14.08 6.85
N LEU A 341 -22.03 -13.82 5.56
CA LEU A 341 -23.34 -13.35 5.11
C LEU A 341 -24.35 -14.51 5.15
N PRO A 342 -25.58 -14.31 5.65
CA PRO A 342 -26.64 -15.31 5.63
C PRO A 342 -26.87 -15.83 4.20
N ASP A 343 -27.22 -17.12 4.06
CA ASP A 343 -27.40 -17.78 2.75
C ASP A 343 -28.39 -17.05 1.84
N GLU A 344 -29.37 -16.35 2.41
CA GLU A 344 -30.35 -15.51 1.70
C GLU A 344 -29.72 -14.32 0.93
N LYS A 345 -28.51 -13.90 1.33
CA LYS A 345 -27.72 -12.85 0.67
C LYS A 345 -26.60 -13.44 -0.19
N ARG A 346 -26.44 -14.76 -0.22
CA ARG A 346 -25.51 -15.48 -1.10
C ARG A 346 -26.28 -15.87 -2.35
N ILE A 347 -25.93 -15.28 -3.49
CA ILE A 347 -26.56 -15.65 -4.76
C ILE A 347 -25.71 -16.74 -5.39
N ALA A 348 -26.30 -17.92 -5.60
CA ALA A 348 -25.67 -19.04 -6.31
C ALA A 348 -25.26 -18.64 -7.74
N LEU A 349 -24.12 -19.15 -8.19
CA LEU A 349 -23.60 -18.97 -9.56
C LEU A 349 -24.37 -19.79 -10.57
#